data_AF-A0A069PG94-F1
#
_entry.id   AF-A0A069PG94-F1
#
_cell.length_a   1.000
_cell.length_b   1.000
_cell.length_c   1.000
_cell.angle_alpha   90.00
_cell.angle_beta   90.00
_cell.angle_gamma   90.00
#
_symmetry.space_group_name_H-M   'P 1'
#
loop_
_entity.id
_entity.type
_entity.pdbx_description
1 polymer ?
#
loop_
_entity_poly.entity_id
_entity_poly.type
_entity_poly.pdbx_seq_one_letter_code
_entity_poly.pdbx_strand_id
1 'polypeptide(L)' 'MSSNLHGLPDSPCIGVCSTLFDEVCKGCGRTAVEVSNWVFLSDDEKRAIWERITRDGTAMRFRNDRL' A
#
# COMPACT_ATOMS: atom_id res chain seq x y z
N MET A 1 -5.21 -6.80 15.85
CA MET A 1 -5.59 -7.52 14.61
C MET A 1 -4.44 -7.36 13.63
N SER A 2 -3.41 -8.18 13.77
CA SER A 2 -2.32 -8.25 12.78
C SER A 2 -2.87 -8.98 11.54
N SER A 3 -2.58 -8.49 10.35
CA SER A 3 -2.99 -9.14 9.10
C SER A 3 -2.21 -10.44 8.94
N ASN A 4 -2.84 -11.55 8.52
CA ASN A 4 -2.14 -12.82 8.30
C ASN A 4 -1.57 -12.94 6.87
N LEU A 5 -1.05 -11.83 6.32
CA LEU A 5 -0.50 -11.79 4.98
C LEU A 5 0.92 -12.36 4.97
N HIS A 6 1.03 -13.68 5.11
CA HIS A 6 2.32 -14.37 5.15
C HIS A 6 3.18 -14.04 3.93
N GLY A 7 4.37 -13.47 4.16
CA GLY A 7 5.35 -13.12 3.12
C GLY A 7 5.30 -11.66 2.65
N LEU A 8 4.40 -10.82 3.20
CA LEU A 8 4.35 -9.38 2.93
C LEU A 8 4.38 -8.58 4.24
N PRO A 9 4.91 -7.35 4.24
CA PRO A 9 4.73 -6.44 5.36
C PRO A 9 3.25 -6.21 5.68
N ASP A 10 2.92 -6.04 6.96
CA ASP A 10 1.56 -5.78 7.45
C ASP A 10 0.88 -4.56 6.80
N SER A 11 1.66 -3.61 6.29
CA SER A 11 1.18 -2.42 5.61
C SER A 11 2.16 -1.97 4.54
N PRO A 12 1.67 -1.47 3.38
CA PRO A 12 2.54 -0.97 2.33
C PRO A 12 3.04 0.47 2.56
N CYS A 13 2.71 1.09 3.70
CA CYS A 13 3.03 2.47 4.03
C CYS A 13 4.54 2.66 4.32
N ILE A 14 5.11 3.77 3.86
CA ILE A 14 6.51 4.16 4.11
C ILE A 14 6.63 5.48 4.90
N GLY A 15 5.54 5.94 5.53
CA GLY A 15 5.51 7.21 6.26
C GLY A 15 5.41 8.48 5.39
N VAL A 16 5.37 8.33 4.06
CA VAL A 16 5.13 9.43 3.11
C VAL A 16 3.72 9.32 2.56
N CYS A 17 2.93 10.38 2.68
CA CYS A 17 1.55 10.43 2.19
C CYS A 17 1.32 11.64 1.28
N SER A 18 0.70 11.41 0.12
CA SER A 18 0.32 12.48 -0.82
C SER A 18 -1.18 12.52 -1.13
N THR A 19 -2.01 11.73 -0.42
CA THR A 19 -3.45 11.59 -0.71
C THR A 19 -4.28 12.84 -0.42
N LEU A 20 -3.67 13.87 0.16
CA LEU A 20 -4.29 15.20 0.28
C LEU A 20 -4.37 15.93 -1.06
N PHE A 21 -3.49 15.57 -2.01
CA PHE A 21 -3.35 16.26 -3.30
C PHE A 21 -3.40 15.31 -4.51
N ASP A 22 -3.18 14.01 -4.28
CA ASP A 22 -3.21 12.97 -5.31
C ASP A 22 -4.29 11.93 -5.00
N GLU A 23 -4.94 11.38 -6.03
CA GLU A 23 -5.90 10.28 -5.88
C GLU A 23 -5.22 8.98 -5.40
N VAL A 24 -3.97 8.77 -5.81
CA VAL A 24 -3.12 7.64 -5.44
C VAL A 24 -1.87 8.16 -4.73
N CYS A 25 -1.61 7.62 -3.53
CA CYS A 25 -0.46 7.98 -2.72
C CYS A 25 0.84 7.65 -3.46
N LYS A 26 1.65 8.67 -3.77
CA LYS A 26 2.98 8.48 -4.40
C LYS A 26 3.95 7.71 -3.52
N GLY A 27 3.76 7.68 -2.20
CA GLY A 27 4.57 6.92 -1.27
C GLY A 27 4.30 5.41 -1.33
N CYS A 28 3.06 5.01 -1.08
CA CYS A 28 2.68 3.59 -0.92
C CYS A 28 1.83 2.98 -2.05
N GLY A 29 1.32 3.78 -2.99
CA GLY A 29 0.50 3.32 -4.12
C GLY A 29 -0.99 3.11 -3.82
N ARG A 30 -1.41 3.33 -2.57
CA ARG A 30 -2.82 3.19 -2.15
C ARG A 30 -3.65 4.45 -2.39
N THR A 31 -4.97 4.29 -2.55
CA THR A 31 -5.91 5.42 -2.54
C THR A 31 -6.16 5.95 -1.13
N ALA A 32 -6.74 7.16 -1.01
CA ALA A 32 -7.10 7.74 0.30
C ALA A 32 -8.02 6.81 1.12
N VAL A 33 -8.95 6.12 0.46
CA VAL A 33 -9.91 5.19 1.07
C VAL A 33 -9.18 3.95 1.61
N GLU A 34 -8.29 3.36 0.82
CA GLU A 34 -7.50 2.20 1.22
C GLU A 34 -6.53 2.51 2.37
N VAL A 35 -5.96 3.72 2.40
CA VAL A 35 -5.09 4.18 3.51
C VAL A 35 -5.89 4.31 4.80
N SER A 36 -7.03 4.98 4.75
CA SER A 36 -7.85 5.28 5.94
C SER A 36 -8.52 4.03 6.51
N ASN A 37 -8.92 3.10 5.65
CA ASN A 37 -9.65 1.90 6.05
C ASN A 37 -8.76 0.67 6.27
N TRP A 38 -7.44 0.77 6.10
CA TRP A 38 -6.53 -0.39 6.07
C TRP A 38 -6.75 -1.40 7.21
N VAL A 39 -6.97 -0.91 8.43
CA VAL A 39 -7.15 -1.75 9.61
C VAL A 39 -8.45 -2.54 9.61
N PHE A 40 -9.46 -2.09 8.86
CA PHE A 40 -10.77 -2.72 8.74
C PHE A 40 -10.88 -3.68 7.56
N LEU A 41 -9.92 -3.62 6.62
CA LEU A 41 -9.90 -4.51 5.46
C LEU A 41 -9.60 -5.96 5.88
N SER A 42 -10.30 -6.89 5.24
CA SER A 42 -10.02 -8.32 5.28
C SER A 42 -8.65 -8.62 4.67
N ASP A 43 -8.10 -9.80 4.97
CA ASP A 43 -6.82 -10.22 4.40
C ASP A 43 -6.88 -10.38 2.87
N ASP A 44 -8.05 -10.73 2.32
CA ASP A 44 -8.25 -10.83 0.87
C ASP A 44 -8.25 -9.45 0.20
N GLU A 45 -8.91 -8.45 0.79
CA GLU A 45 -8.87 -7.06 0.31
C GLU A 45 -7.45 -6.50 0.39
N LYS A 46 -6.74 -6.75 1.49
CA LYS A 46 -5.33 -6.35 1.64
C LYS A 46 -4.46 -7.00 0.57
N ARG A 47 -4.68 -8.29 0.27
CA ARG A 47 -3.95 -9.02 -0.79
C ARG A 47 -4.21 -8.40 -2.16
N ALA A 48 -5.47 -8.12 -2.49
CA ALA A 48 -5.83 -7.49 -3.76
C ALA A 48 -5.18 -6.11 -3.94
N ILE A 49 -5.12 -5.31 -2.86
CA ILE A 49 -4.41 -4.02 -2.87
C ILE A 49 -2.92 -4.24 -3.09
N TRP A 50 -2.31 -5.18 -2.37
CA TRP A 50 -0.90 -5.53 -2.52
C TRP A 50 -0.54 -5.96 -3.94
N GLU A 51 -1.35 -6.82 -4.56
CA GLU A 51 -1.21 -7.23 -5.95
C GLU A 51 -1.29 -6.03 -6.90
N ARG A 52 -2.28 -5.15 -6.72
CA ARG A 52 -2.47 -3.94 -7.52
C ARG A 52 -1.24 -3.03 -7.44
N ILE A 53 -0.84 -2.62 -6.24
CA ILE A 53 0.26 -1.66 -6.07
C ILE A 53 1.60 -2.22 -6.55
N THR A 54 1.81 -3.54 -6.40
CA THR A 54 3.03 -4.21 -6.85
C THR A 54 3.08 -4.32 -8.37
N ARG A 55 1.94 -4.66 -9.01
CA ARG A 55 1.81 -4.66 -10.46
C ARG A 55 2.02 -3.26 -11.05
N ASP A 56 1.48 -2.24 -10.41
CA ASP A 56 1.62 -0.86 -10.87
C ASP A 56 3.07 -0.36 -10.72
N GLY A 57 3.73 -0.67 -9.60
CA GLY A 57 5.16 -0.39 -9.40
C GLY A 57 5.57 1.10 -9.43
N THR A 58 4.61 2.03 -9.45
CA THR A 58 4.86 3.47 -9.67
C THR A 58 5.26 4.22 -8.40
N ALA A 59 4.89 3.70 -7.23
CA ALA A 59 5.08 4.33 -5.93
C ALA A 59 6.53 4.30 -5.45
N MET A 60 6.92 5.27 -4.63
CA MET A 60 8.28 5.44 -4.10
C MET A 60 8.80 4.19 -3.37
N ARG A 61 7.92 3.45 -2.68
CA ARG A 61 8.26 2.18 -2.02
C ARG A 61 8.92 1.13 -2.92
N PHE A 62 8.77 1.23 -4.24
CA PHE A 62 9.35 0.30 -5.22
C PHE A 62 10.63 0.83 -5.88
N ARG A 63 11.01 2.08 -5.60
CA ARG A 63 12.12 2.74 -6.31
C ARG A 63 13.50 2.35 -5.78
N ASN A 64 13.61 1.64 -4.65
CA ASN A 64 14.87 1.46 -3.94
C ASN A 64 15.48 0.05 -3.95
N ASP A 65 15.14 -0.80 -4.93
CA ASP A 65 15.87 -2.05 -5.20
C ASP A 65 16.92 -1.90 -6.34
N ARG A 66 17.36 -0.67 -6.63
CA ARG A 66 18.50 -0.40 -7.53
C ARG A 66 19.53 0.49 -6.84
N LEU A 67 20.27 -0.10 -5.91
CA LEU A 67 21.68 0.23 -5.65
C LEU A 67 22.44 -1.09 -5.48
#